data_AF-A0A0C3QNJ4-F1
#
_entry.id   AF-A0A0C3QNJ4-F1
#
_cell.length_a   1.000
_cell.length_b   1.000
_cell.length_c   1.000
_cell.angle_alpha   90.00
_cell.angle_beta   90.00
_cell.angle_gamma   90.00
#
_symmetry.space_group_name_H-M   'P 1'
#
loop_
_entity.id
_entity.type
_entity.pdbx_description
1 polymer ?
#
loop_
_entity_poly.entity_id
_entity_poly.type
_entity_poly.pdbx_seq_one_letter_code
_entity_poly.pdbx_strand_id
1 'polypeptide(L)'
;MVQIHFPFVRVVLYATWAVFAFLLFCLCCARINYTDHSRDEKSLFNGEPFYDPSIVELLISSIFALIWIPVVLILIRKRSTHPIFARQWFELIVLSVLWMFWVGGAGAASTVWPSLSWCHHPQCRLLEAIMAFAWLGWIINTVLLFGSIIFAAKNRAWKDDLYDTWNWSKN
;
A
#
# COMPACT_ATOMS: atom_id res chain seq x y z
N MET A 1 2.52 -30.26 -13.02
CA MET A 1 3.41 -29.09 -13.08
C MET A 1 2.52 -27.86 -13.24
N VAL A 2 2.26 -27.11 -12.17
CA VAL A 2 1.37 -25.94 -12.24
C VAL A 2 2.14 -24.83 -12.94
N GLN A 3 1.78 -24.50 -14.18
CA GLN A 3 2.34 -23.35 -14.87
C GLN A 3 1.76 -22.09 -14.25
N ILE A 4 2.44 -21.55 -13.24
CA ILE A 4 2.10 -20.26 -12.64
C ILE A 4 2.38 -19.20 -13.71
N HIS A 5 1.33 -18.67 -14.34
CA HIS A 5 1.45 -17.52 -15.20
C HIS A 5 1.83 -16.31 -14.34
N PHE A 6 3.11 -15.95 -14.32
CA PHE A 6 3.64 -14.83 -13.53
C PHE A 6 2.89 -13.50 -13.74
N PRO A 7 2.39 -13.14 -14.95
CA PRO A 7 1.53 -11.96 -15.10
C PRO A 7 0.24 -12.02 -14.27
N PHE A 8 -0.32 -13.21 -14.07
CA PHE A 8 -1.51 -13.41 -13.22
C PHE A 8 -1.18 -13.17 -11.75
N VAL A 9 -0.04 -13.67 -11.27
CA VAL A 9 0.43 -13.43 -9.89
C VAL A 9 0.55 -11.93 -9.63
N ARG A 10 1.11 -11.19 -10.58
CA ARG A 10 1.22 -9.73 -10.47
C ARG A 10 -0.14 -9.05 -10.33
N VAL A 11 -1.11 -9.40 -11.19
CA VAL A 11 -2.47 -8.84 -11.12
C VAL A 11 -3.14 -9.17 -9.78
N VAL A 12 -2.97 -10.40 -9.27
CA VAL A 12 -3.50 -10.80 -7.96
C VAL A 12 -2.86 -10.01 -6.83
N LEU A 13 -1.54 -9.77 -6.88
CA LEU A 13 -0.84 -8.95 -5.90
C LEU A 13 -1.36 -7.51 -5.91
N TYR A 14 -1.50 -6.88 -7.08
CA TYR A 14 -2.08 -5.53 -7.19
C TYR A 14 -3.54 -5.47 -6.72
N ALA A 15 -4.35 -6.48 -7.02
CA ALA A 15 -5.73 -6.55 -6.58
C ALA A 15 -5.84 -6.71 -5.05
N THR A 16 -5.04 -7.60 -4.47
CA THR A 16 -4.94 -7.77 -3.00
C THR A 16 -4.49 -6.48 -2.34
N TRP A 17 -3.51 -5.82 -2.96
CA TRP A 17 -3.00 -4.55 -2.50
C TRP A 17 -4.05 -3.44 -2.52
N ALA A 18 -4.91 -3.40 -3.54
CA ALA A 18 -6.03 -2.46 -3.62
C ALA A 18 -7.02 -2.63 -2.48
N VAL A 19 -7.35 -3.87 -2.13
CA VAL A 19 -8.24 -4.18 -1.02
C VAL A 19 -7.64 -3.68 0.29
N PHE A 20 -6.37 -3.98 0.56
CA PHE A 20 -5.70 -3.51 1.78
C PHE A 20 -5.58 -1.98 1.83
N ALA A 21 -5.24 -1.33 0.73
CA ALA A 21 -5.18 0.13 0.64
C ALA A 21 -6.56 0.77 0.85
N PHE A 22 -7.63 0.18 0.31
CA PHE A 22 -9.00 0.65 0.50
C PHE A 22 -9.46 0.51 1.95
N LEU A 23 -9.21 -0.65 2.57
CA LEU A 23 -9.52 -0.87 3.98
C LEU A 23 -8.74 0.12 4.86
N LEU A 24 -7.45 0.31 4.61
CA LEU A 24 -6.63 1.27 5.34
C LEU A 24 -7.17 2.71 5.18
N PHE A 25 -7.55 3.12 3.96
CA PHE A 25 -8.17 4.42 3.71
C PHE A 25 -9.44 4.62 4.55
N CYS A 26 -10.36 3.66 4.52
CA CYS A 26 -11.60 3.74 5.29
C CYS A 26 -11.34 3.80 6.81
N LEU A 27 -10.41 2.99 7.32
CA LEU A 27 -10.07 2.96 8.74
C LEU A 27 -9.39 4.26 9.19
N CYS A 28 -8.48 4.82 8.38
CA CYS A 28 -7.86 6.12 8.66
C CYS A 28 -8.90 7.25 8.69
N CYS A 29 -9.83 7.28 7.73
CA CYS A 29 -10.93 8.25 7.74
C CYS A 29 -11.82 8.11 8.99
N ALA A 30 -12.15 6.87 9.38
CA ALA A 30 -12.93 6.62 10.59
C ALA A 30 -12.21 7.10 11.86
N ARG A 31 -10.89 6.88 11.93
CA ARG A 31 -10.07 7.35 13.05
C ARG A 31 -9.97 8.87 13.09
N ILE A 32 -9.72 9.52 11.96
CA ILE A 32 -9.61 10.99 11.90
C ILE A 32 -10.94 11.65 12.27
N ASN A 33 -12.06 11.15 11.74
CA ASN A 33 -13.39 11.66 12.08
C ASN A 33 -13.66 11.54 13.59
N TYR A 34 -13.25 10.42 14.20
CA TYR A 34 -13.32 10.27 15.64
C TYR A 34 -12.43 11.30 16.35
N THR A 35 -11.19 11.53 15.92
CA THR A 35 -10.20 12.43 16.58
C THR A 35 -10.44 13.92 16.43
N ASP A 36 -11.18 14.36 15.42
CA ASP A 36 -11.36 15.78 15.10
C ASP A 36 -12.46 16.48 15.93
N HIS A 37 -13.34 15.71 16.57
CA HIS A 37 -14.45 16.26 17.36
C HIS A 37 -14.22 16.10 18.87
N SER A 38 -14.57 17.14 19.64
CA SER A 38 -14.64 17.04 21.11
C SER A 38 -15.71 16.02 21.51
N ARG A 39 -15.45 15.23 22.56
CA ARG A 39 -16.30 14.10 22.94
C ARG A 39 -16.71 14.16 24.41
N ASP A 40 -17.95 13.75 24.68
CA ASP A 40 -18.47 13.53 26.04
C ASP A 40 -17.77 12.33 26.73
N GLU A 41 -17.20 11.42 25.95
CA GLU A 41 -16.47 10.25 26.44
C GLU A 41 -15.04 10.62 26.85
N LYS A 42 -14.78 10.71 28.16
CA LYS A 42 -13.44 11.03 28.72
C LYS A 42 -12.38 9.91 28.59
N SER A 43 -12.64 8.85 27.83
CA SER A 43 -11.85 7.62 27.81
C SER A 43 -10.48 7.74 27.13
N LEU A 44 -10.32 8.68 26.19
CA LEU A 44 -9.03 9.01 25.56
C LEU A 44 -8.76 10.51 25.66
N PHE A 45 -7.58 10.87 26.17
CA PHE A 45 -7.07 12.26 26.22
C PHE A 45 -8.06 13.27 26.80
N ASN A 46 -8.81 12.85 27.84
CA ASN A 46 -9.79 13.67 28.55
C ASN A 46 -10.93 14.24 27.67
N GLY A 47 -11.17 13.68 26.48
CA GLY A 47 -12.20 14.12 25.54
C GLY A 47 -11.78 15.27 24.61
N GLU A 48 -10.53 15.71 24.69
CA GLU A 48 -9.98 16.77 23.83
C GLU A 48 -9.58 16.21 22.45
N PRO A 49 -9.77 17.00 21.37
CA PRO A 49 -9.32 16.62 20.04
C PRO A 49 -7.79 16.49 20.01
N PHE A 50 -7.29 15.47 19.33
CA PHE A 50 -5.85 15.26 19.15
C PHE A 50 -5.55 14.93 17.69
N TYR A 51 -4.42 15.44 17.20
CA TYR A 51 -3.97 15.21 15.84
C TYR A 51 -2.82 14.21 15.80
N ASP A 52 -3.02 13.09 15.10
CA ASP A 52 -2.00 12.05 14.93
C ASP A 52 -1.39 12.14 13.51
N PRO A 53 -0.16 12.67 13.36
CA PRO A 53 0.45 12.86 12.06
C PRO A 53 0.72 11.54 11.33
N SER A 54 0.98 10.44 12.04
CA SER A 54 1.29 9.14 11.44
C SER A 54 0.09 8.56 10.71
N ILE A 55 -1.13 8.78 11.23
CA ILE A 55 -2.36 8.30 10.58
C ILE A 55 -2.66 9.10 9.32
N VAL A 56 -2.37 10.40 9.31
CA VAL A 56 -2.52 11.25 8.12
C VAL A 56 -1.52 10.86 7.03
N GLU A 57 -0.28 10.54 7.40
CA GLU A 57 0.70 10.00 6.46
C GLU A 57 0.22 8.69 5.81
N LEU A 58 -0.30 7.75 6.62
CA LEU A 58 -0.87 6.49 6.13
C LEU A 58 -2.10 6.72 5.23
N LEU A 59 -2.95 7.70 5.56
CA LEU A 59 -4.09 8.10 4.73
C LEU A 59 -3.62 8.57 3.35
N ILE A 60 -2.68 9.51 3.29
CA ILE A 60 -2.15 10.05 2.03
C ILE A 60 -1.49 8.92 1.20
N SER A 61 -0.74 8.05 1.87
CA SER A 61 -0.11 6.88 1.26
C SER A 61 -1.14 5.93 0.64
N SER A 62 -2.25 5.68 1.34
CA SER A 62 -3.34 4.84 0.84
C SER A 62 -4.04 5.47 -0.37
N ILE A 63 -4.21 6.80 -0.40
CA ILE A 63 -4.79 7.51 -1.55
C ILE A 63 -3.89 7.38 -2.78
N PHE A 64 -2.58 7.60 -2.63
CA PHE A 64 -1.65 7.44 -3.74
C PHE A 64 -1.58 6.00 -4.25
N ALA A 65 -1.64 5.01 -3.36
CA ALA A 65 -1.76 3.61 -3.77
C ALA A 65 -3.06 3.34 -4.55
N LEU A 66 -4.20 3.83 -4.06
CA LEU A 66 -5.50 3.67 -4.73
C LEU A 66 -5.59 4.36 -6.08
N ILE A 67 -4.81 5.42 -6.32
CA ILE A 67 -4.69 6.06 -7.64
C ILE A 67 -3.75 5.25 -8.54
N TRP A 68 -2.62 4.79 -8.02
CA TRP A 68 -1.60 4.10 -8.80
C TRP A 68 -2.04 2.71 -9.28
N ILE A 69 -2.69 1.93 -8.42
CA ILE A 69 -3.10 0.56 -8.72
C ILE A 69 -4.00 0.46 -9.97
N PRO A 70 -5.11 1.23 -10.10
CA PRO A 70 -5.94 1.17 -11.30
C PRO A 70 -5.19 1.63 -12.55
N VAL A 71 -4.28 2.60 -12.45
CA VAL A 71 -3.43 3.00 -13.59
C VAL A 71 -2.64 1.81 -14.10
N VAL A 72 -1.94 1.07 -13.22
CA VAL A 72 -1.16 -0.10 -13.60
C VAL A 72 -2.05 -1.22 -14.16
N LEU A 73 -3.18 -1.52 -13.52
CA LEU A 73 -4.10 -2.56 -14.00
C LEU A 73 -4.69 -2.22 -15.38
N ILE A 74 -5.01 -0.95 -15.64
CA ILE A 74 -5.48 -0.49 -16.95
C ILE A 74 -4.36 -0.60 -17.99
N LEU A 75 -3.13 -0.23 -17.65
CA LEU A 75 -1.98 -0.36 -18.55
C LEU A 75 -1.71 -1.82 -18.93
N ILE A 76 -1.76 -2.74 -17.95
CA ILE A 76 -1.63 -4.18 -18.19
C ILE A 76 -2.78 -4.69 -19.08
N ARG A 77 -4.03 -4.31 -18.77
CA ARG A 77 -5.22 -4.76 -19.52
C ARG A 77 -5.24 -4.24 -20.96
N LYS A 78 -4.92 -2.97 -21.17
CA LYS A 78 -4.94 -2.35 -22.51
C LYS A 78 -3.69 -2.66 -23.32
N ARG A 79 -2.63 -3.20 -22.72
CA ARG A 79 -1.29 -3.34 -23.33
C ARG A 79 -0.87 -2.05 -24.05
N SER A 80 -1.11 -0.92 -23.39
CA SER A 80 -0.94 0.39 -24.00
C SER A 80 0.50 0.86 -23.82
N THR A 81 1.14 1.24 -24.93
CA THR A 81 2.51 1.73 -25.04
C THR A 81 2.61 3.24 -24.74
N HIS A 82 1.98 3.72 -23.66
CA HIS A 82 2.16 5.11 -23.26
C HIS A 82 3.63 5.36 -22.88
N PRO A 83 4.34 6.32 -23.50
CA PRO A 83 5.80 6.30 -23.61
C PRO A 83 6.56 6.44 -22.29
N ILE A 84 5.92 6.94 -21.22
CA ILE A 84 6.57 7.19 -19.91
C ILE A 84 5.98 6.28 -18.83
N PHE A 85 4.65 6.28 -18.67
CA PHE A 85 3.96 5.52 -17.63
C PHE A 85 3.98 4.00 -17.85
N ALA A 86 4.13 3.54 -19.09
CA ALA A 86 4.18 2.12 -19.40
C ALA A 86 5.59 1.53 -19.24
N ARG A 87 6.61 2.30 -18.84
CA ARG A 87 7.97 1.78 -18.70
C ARG A 87 8.21 1.17 -17.33
N GLN A 88 8.94 0.05 -17.31
CA GLN A 88 9.28 -0.68 -16.07
C GLN A 88 9.98 0.18 -15.01
N TRP A 89 10.93 1.05 -15.40
CA TRP A 89 11.64 1.91 -14.45
C TRP A 89 10.71 2.91 -13.75
N PHE A 90 9.65 3.37 -14.42
CA PHE A 90 8.71 4.33 -13.83
C PHE A 90 7.89 3.67 -12.71
N GLU A 91 7.43 2.44 -12.96
CA GLU A 91 6.78 1.63 -11.93
C GLU A 91 7.69 1.40 -10.73
N LEU A 92 8.97 1.06 -10.96
CA LEU A 92 9.92 0.85 -9.86
C LEU A 92 10.09 2.11 -9.01
N ILE A 93 10.15 3.29 -9.62
CA ILE A 93 10.22 4.56 -8.88
C ILE A 93 8.97 4.76 -8.04
N VAL A 94 7.78 4.60 -8.63
CA VAL A 94 6.52 4.80 -7.90
C VAL A 94 6.36 3.79 -6.76
N LEU A 95 6.67 2.51 -7.00
CA LEU A 95 6.66 1.48 -5.97
C LEU A 95 7.68 1.80 -4.86
N SER A 96 8.88 2.27 -5.19
CA SER A 96 9.90 2.64 -4.20
C SER A 96 9.47 3.83 -3.34
N VAL A 97 8.87 4.86 -3.95
CA VAL A 97 8.33 6.00 -3.21
C VAL A 97 7.21 5.56 -2.28
N LEU A 98 6.23 4.79 -2.78
CA LEU A 98 5.15 4.25 -1.96
C LEU A 98 5.64 3.30 -0.86
N TRP A 99 6.73 2.57 -1.12
CA TRP A 99 7.36 1.69 -0.14
C TRP A 99 7.94 2.50 1.04
N MET A 100 8.62 3.61 0.75
CA MET A 100 9.16 4.53 1.76
C MET A 100 8.05 5.18 2.60
N PHE A 101 6.99 5.65 1.94
CA PHE A 101 5.83 6.24 2.63
C PHE A 101 5.12 5.23 3.54
N TRP A 102 4.99 3.97 3.14
CA TRP A 102 4.37 2.98 4.01
C TRP A 102 5.22 2.58 5.20
N VAL A 103 6.51 2.34 4.99
CA VAL A 103 7.38 1.95 6.11
C VAL A 103 7.55 3.11 7.08
N GLY A 104 7.60 4.35 6.58
CA GLY A 104 7.60 5.57 7.38
C GLY A 104 6.34 5.69 8.23
N GLY A 105 5.16 5.70 7.60
CA GLY A 105 3.88 5.81 8.31
C GLY A 105 3.62 4.64 9.26
N ALA A 106 3.90 3.40 8.86
CA ALA A 106 3.71 2.22 9.72
C ALA A 106 4.71 2.19 10.87
N GLY A 107 5.97 2.57 10.62
CA GLY A 107 7.01 2.67 11.63
C GLY A 107 6.69 3.75 12.66
N ALA A 108 6.32 4.95 12.22
CA ALA A 108 5.92 6.05 13.10
C ALA A 108 4.67 5.70 13.91
N ALA A 109 3.65 5.09 13.30
CA ALA A 109 2.47 4.64 14.05
C ALA A 109 2.83 3.58 15.12
N SER A 110 3.78 2.70 14.82
CA SER A 110 4.22 1.64 15.75
C SER A 110 5.01 2.18 16.95
N THR A 111 5.69 3.32 16.81
CA THR A 111 6.42 3.95 17.94
C THR A 111 5.49 4.75 18.85
N VAL A 112 4.48 5.41 18.28
CA VAL A 112 3.49 6.19 19.04
C VAL A 112 2.54 5.27 19.82
N TRP A 113 2.15 4.14 19.23
CA TRP A 113 1.17 3.22 19.81
C TRP A 113 1.75 1.81 20.03
N PRO A 114 2.68 1.65 21.00
CA PRO A 114 3.25 0.35 21.30
C PRO A 114 2.22 -0.57 21.99
N SER A 115 2.14 -1.82 21.55
CA SER A 115 1.42 -2.93 22.20
C SER A 115 -0.02 -2.62 22.63
N LEU A 116 -0.97 -2.66 21.68
CA LEU A 116 -2.40 -2.43 21.94
C LEU A 116 -3.17 -3.65 22.46
N SER A 117 -2.52 -4.80 22.62
CA SER A 117 -3.16 -6.07 22.99
C SER A 117 -3.88 -6.06 24.34
N TRP A 118 -3.56 -5.11 25.21
CA TRP A 118 -4.19 -4.98 26.53
C TRP A 118 -5.48 -4.14 26.53
N CYS A 119 -5.72 -3.34 25.48
CA CYS A 119 -6.84 -2.41 25.44
C CYS A 119 -8.05 -2.99 24.73
N HIS A 120 -9.18 -3.14 25.44
CA HIS A 120 -10.43 -3.70 24.91
C HIS A 120 -11.39 -2.66 24.31
N HIS A 121 -11.03 -1.37 24.33
CA HIS A 121 -11.87 -0.32 23.76
C HIS A 121 -11.96 -0.41 22.22
N PRO A 122 -13.11 -0.04 21.61
CA PRO A 122 -13.30 -0.11 20.16
C PRO A 122 -12.25 0.70 19.38
N GLN A 123 -11.76 1.78 19.98
CA GLN A 123 -10.73 2.65 19.41
C GLN A 123 -9.35 2.00 19.35
N CYS A 124 -9.05 1.11 20.29
CA CYS A 124 -7.81 0.35 20.29
C CYS A 124 -7.84 -0.73 19.19
N ARG A 125 -8.98 -1.42 19.03
CA ARG A 125 -9.19 -2.38 17.95
C ARG A 125 -9.10 -1.73 16.56
N LEU A 126 -9.63 -0.51 16.43
CA LEU A 126 -9.52 0.27 15.20
C LEU A 126 -8.05 0.56 14.85
N LEU A 127 -7.25 0.98 15.83
CA LEU A 127 -5.84 1.30 15.63
C LEU A 127 -5.00 0.06 15.34
N GLU A 128 -5.30 -1.05 16.00
CA GLU A 128 -4.70 -2.36 15.71
C GLU A 128 -4.99 -2.79 14.27
N ALA A 129 -6.23 -2.63 13.80
CA ALA A 129 -6.58 -2.90 12.41
C ALA A 129 -5.80 -1.99 11.43
N ILE A 130 -5.69 -0.69 11.71
CA ILE A 130 -4.88 0.25 10.90
C ILE A 130 -3.44 -0.24 10.80
N MET A 131 -2.81 -0.59 11.92
CA MET A 131 -1.42 -1.08 11.94
C MET A 131 -1.28 -2.40 11.16
N ALA A 132 -2.21 -3.34 11.35
CA ALA A 132 -2.20 -4.62 10.64
C ALA A 132 -2.27 -4.41 9.11
N PHE A 133 -3.22 -3.59 8.63
CA PHE A 133 -3.35 -3.32 7.20
C PHE A 133 -2.20 -2.47 6.65
N ALA A 134 -1.61 -1.57 7.43
CA ALA A 134 -0.43 -0.83 7.03
C ALA A 134 0.78 -1.76 6.79
N TRP A 135 1.05 -2.68 7.72
CA TRP A 135 2.12 -3.68 7.56
C TRP A 135 1.85 -4.68 6.46
N LEU A 136 0.61 -5.18 6.32
CA LEU A 136 0.24 -6.07 5.21
C LEU A 136 0.37 -5.37 3.85
N GLY A 137 -0.04 -4.10 3.75
CA GLY A 137 0.14 -3.28 2.55
C GLY A 137 1.62 -3.11 2.19
N TRP A 138 2.47 -2.86 3.19
CA TRP A 138 3.92 -2.78 3.01
C TRP A 138 4.55 -4.10 2.54
N ILE A 139 4.14 -5.24 3.10
CA ILE A 139 4.63 -6.57 2.69
C ILE A 139 4.29 -6.83 1.22
N ILE A 140 3.04 -6.58 0.81
CA ILE A 140 2.62 -6.77 -0.59
C ILE A 140 3.40 -5.84 -1.53
N ASN A 141 3.58 -4.56 -1.15
CA ASN A 141 4.39 -3.63 -1.92
C ASN A 141 5.85 -4.10 -2.03
N THR A 142 6.43 -4.62 -0.94
CA THR A 142 7.78 -5.20 -0.94
C THR A 142 7.90 -6.35 -1.94
N VAL A 143 6.95 -7.29 -1.93
CA VAL A 143 6.95 -8.40 -2.89
C VAL A 143 6.83 -7.90 -4.34
N LEU A 144 5.99 -6.89 -4.59
CA LEU A 144 5.86 -6.28 -5.92
C LEU A 144 7.15 -5.57 -6.35
N LEU A 145 7.74 -4.74 -5.49
CA LEU A 145 8.94 -3.97 -5.77
C LEU A 145 10.14 -4.89 -6.06
N PHE A 146 10.47 -5.77 -5.12
CA PHE A 146 11.61 -6.68 -5.29
C PHE A 146 11.37 -7.71 -6.37
N GLY A 147 10.14 -8.21 -6.53
CA GLY A 147 9.74 -9.06 -7.65
C GLY A 147 10.02 -8.36 -8.99
N SER A 148 9.53 -7.14 -9.16
CA SER A 148 9.75 -6.34 -10.36
C SER A 148 11.24 -6.02 -10.61
N ILE A 149 12.05 -5.79 -9.57
CA ILE A 149 13.50 -5.61 -9.70
C ILE A 149 14.17 -6.90 -10.20
N ILE A 150 13.86 -8.06 -9.61
CA ILE A 150 14.45 -9.34 -9.98
C ILE A 150 14.13 -9.68 -11.44
N PHE A 151 12.89 -9.48 -11.87
CA PHE A 151 12.47 -9.70 -13.26
C PHE A 151 13.14 -8.72 -14.23
N ALA A 152 13.19 -7.43 -13.89
CA ALA A 152 13.87 -6.43 -14.72
C ALA A 152 15.37 -6.71 -14.86
N ALA A 153 16.03 -7.15 -13.77
CA ALA A 153 17.44 -7.50 -13.76
C ALA A 153 17.73 -8.75 -14.60
N LYS A 154 16.94 -9.82 -14.45
CA LYS A 154 17.12 -11.07 -15.21
C LYS A 154 16.91 -10.89 -16.71
N ASN A 155 15.88 -10.14 -17.09
CA ASN A 155 15.51 -9.94 -18.49
C ASN A 155 16.21 -8.73 -19.13
N ARG A 156 17.04 -7.98 -18.38
CA ARG A 156 17.62 -6.68 -18.77
C ARG A 156 16.57 -5.68 -19.31
N ALA A 157 15.32 -5.86 -18.88
CA ALA A 157 14.11 -5.25 -19.46
C ALA A 157 13.75 -3.91 -18.78
N TRP A 158 14.74 -3.11 -18.40
CA TRP A 158 14.53 -1.84 -17.67
C TRP A 158 13.76 -0.78 -18.47
N LYS A 159 13.89 -0.84 -19.80
CA LYS A 159 13.22 0.07 -20.75
C LYS A 159 12.03 -0.56 -21.46
N ASP A 160 11.78 -1.84 -21.20
CA ASP A 160 10.67 -2.55 -21.82
C ASP A 160 9.34 -2.08 -21.24
N ASP A 161 8.29 -2.38 -22.00
CA ASP A 161 6.94 -2.14 -21.55
C ASP A 161 6.60 -3.03 -20.35
N LEU A 162 5.90 -2.41 -19.40
CA LEU A 162 5.50 -2.95 -18.12
C LEU A 162 4.68 -4.24 -18.25
N TYR A 163 3.90 -4.42 -19.32
CA TYR A 163 3.07 -5.62 -19.49
C TYR A 163 3.88 -6.85 -19.90
N ASP A 164 5.08 -6.67 -20.44
CA ASP A 164 5.89 -7.76 -21.01
C ASP A 164 6.99 -8.27 -20.07
N THR A 165 7.29 -7.56 -19.00
CA THR A 165 8.46 -7.80 -18.14
C THR A 165 8.35 -9.07 -17.27
N TRP A 166 7.12 -9.50 -16.96
CA TRP A 166 6.85 -10.72 -16.17
C TRP A 166 6.63 -11.96 -17.05
N ASN A 167 6.92 -11.92 -18.35
CA ASN A 167 6.90 -13.08 -19.23
C ASN A 167 8.30 -13.68 -19.37
N TRP A 168 8.44 -14.99 -19.09
CA TRP A 168 9.70 -15.73 -19.26
C TRP A 168 10.03 -16.11 -20.71
N SER A 169 9.12 -15.89 -21.66
CA SER A 169 9.21 -16.39 -23.05
C SER A 169 9.83 -15.39 -24.03
N LYS A 170 10.83 -14.59 -23.62
CA LYS A 170 11.59 -13.71 -24.53
C LYS A 170 12.93 -14.33 -24.96
N ASN A 171 12.97 -15.64 -25.15
CA ASN A 171 14.08 -16.35 -25.83
C ASN A 171 13.59 -16.89 -27.18
#